data_AF-A0A956BKN8-F1
#
_entry.id   AF-A0A956BKN8-F1
#
_cell.length_a   1.000
_cell.length_b   1.000
_cell.length_c   1.000
_cell.angle_alpha   90.00
_cell.angle_beta   90.00
_cell.angle_gamma   90.00
#
_symmetry.space_group_name_H-M   'P 1'
#
loop_
_entity.id
_entity.type
_entity.pdbx_description
1 polymer ?
#
loop_
_entity_poly.entity_id
_entity_poly.type
_entity_poly.pdbx_seq_one_letter_code
_entity_poly.pdbx_strand_id
1 'polypeptide(L)'
;MIQDSSELSTGAVLKADVCIVGGGPAGISIARALAGSGKKVLLLESGGRDVEGASQALAGATQDVGYDRLSSNRLRRLGGTTGHWAGQSIPLDPIDLRARDWVPGSGWPIAYREVERWVRADVDACGLGAEPFTWEAWSGAVRLPDALPFSDRIVVQPLRFSTPPRDFGKHFGAELRAKEDVQVVLHASVTHLETGKEG
;
A
#
# COMPACT_ATOMS: atom_id res chain seq x y z
N MET A 1 4.24 11.51 15.55
CA MET A 1 3.01 12.07 16.19
C MET A 1 1.77 11.73 15.35
N ILE A 2 0.59 11.47 15.96
CA ILE A 2 -0.70 11.29 15.23
C ILE A 2 -1.75 12.20 15.86
N GLN A 3 -2.35 13.09 15.08
CA GLN A 3 -3.35 14.06 15.53
C GLN A 3 -4.54 14.15 14.55
N ASP A 4 -5.65 14.71 15.01
CA ASP A 4 -6.83 15.01 14.19
C ASP A 4 -6.69 16.38 13.49
N SER A 5 -7.29 16.55 12.30
CA SER A 5 -7.28 17.85 11.61
C SER A 5 -8.07 18.92 12.38
N SER A 6 -9.04 18.54 13.21
CA SER A 6 -9.79 19.44 14.10
C SER A 6 -8.94 20.06 15.21
N GLU A 7 -7.77 19.49 15.51
CA GLU A 7 -6.79 20.05 16.45
C GLU A 7 -5.95 21.17 15.81
N LEU A 8 -6.06 21.36 14.48
CA LEU A 8 -5.38 22.43 13.75
C LEU A 8 -6.30 23.66 13.63
N SER A 9 -5.70 24.85 13.72
CA SER A 9 -6.42 26.08 13.40
C SER A 9 -6.78 26.13 11.90
N THR A 10 -7.96 26.64 11.57
CA THR A 10 -8.32 26.93 10.17
C THR A 10 -7.24 27.78 9.49
N GLY A 11 -6.79 27.35 8.30
CA GLY A 11 -5.70 28.00 7.57
C GLY A 11 -4.29 27.69 8.08
N ALA A 12 -4.14 26.72 8.99
CA ALA A 12 -2.82 26.25 9.43
C ALA A 12 -1.98 25.79 8.23
N VAL A 13 -0.71 26.21 8.24
CA VAL A 13 0.28 25.81 7.24
C VAL A 13 1.24 24.81 7.88
N LEU A 14 1.16 23.55 7.46
CA LEU A 14 2.10 22.51 7.84
C LEU A 14 3.23 22.44 6.80
N LYS A 15 4.48 22.42 7.26
CA LYS A 15 5.66 22.34 6.40
C LYS A 15 6.36 21.00 6.61
N ALA A 16 6.67 20.32 5.52
CA ALA A 16 7.37 19.05 5.49
C ALA A 16 8.30 19.00 4.26
N ASP A 17 9.32 18.15 4.31
CA ASP A 17 10.15 17.86 3.13
C ASP A 17 9.41 16.93 2.17
N VAL A 18 8.58 16.03 2.72
CA VAL A 18 7.75 15.09 1.96
C VAL A 18 6.33 15.09 2.53
N CYS A 19 5.34 15.33 1.68
CA CYS A 19 3.93 15.18 2.00
C CYS A 19 3.38 13.94 1.29
N ILE A 20 2.82 13.01 2.06
CA ILE A 20 2.21 11.76 1.60
C ILE A 20 0.71 11.88 1.77
N VAL A 21 -0.02 11.76 0.66
CA VAL A 21 -1.48 11.83 0.65
C VAL A 21 -2.06 10.41 0.61
N GLY A 22 -2.68 10.00 1.71
CA GLY A 22 -3.29 8.68 1.91
C GLY A 22 -2.51 7.81 2.90
N GLY A 23 -3.14 7.48 4.03
CA GLY A 23 -2.62 6.61 5.07
C GLY A 23 -2.85 5.11 4.83
N GLY A 24 -2.91 4.67 3.57
CA GLY A 24 -3.04 3.27 3.17
C GLY A 24 -1.71 2.50 3.23
N PRO A 25 -1.65 1.25 2.70
CA PRO A 25 -0.45 0.43 2.74
C PRO A 25 0.77 1.13 2.10
N ALA A 26 0.60 1.70 0.91
CA ALA A 26 1.68 2.40 0.22
C ALA A 26 2.17 3.63 1.00
N GLY A 27 1.25 4.49 1.47
CA GLY A 27 1.61 5.70 2.21
C GLY A 27 2.28 5.40 3.55
N ILE A 28 1.81 4.38 4.27
CA ILE A 28 2.46 3.92 5.50
C ILE A 28 3.85 3.34 5.19
N SER A 29 4.01 2.53 4.14
CA SER A 29 5.32 1.99 3.75
C SER A 29 6.31 3.09 3.40
N ILE A 30 5.89 4.12 2.65
CA ILE A 30 6.74 5.28 2.32
C ILE A 30 7.11 6.05 3.60
N ALA A 31 6.14 6.35 4.46
CA ALA A 31 6.38 7.06 5.71
C ALA A 31 7.38 6.32 6.61
N ARG A 32 7.27 4.99 6.70
CA ARG A 32 8.19 4.15 7.45
C ARG A 32 9.59 4.10 6.84
N ALA A 33 9.68 4.02 5.51
CA ALA A 33 10.97 4.03 4.81
C ALA A 33 11.71 5.37 4.95
N LEU A 34 10.97 6.48 5.05
CA LEU A 34 11.53 7.82 5.26
C LEU A 34 11.77 8.15 6.75
N ALA A 35 11.18 7.41 7.68
CA ALA A 35 11.38 7.64 9.11
C ALA A 35 12.85 7.37 9.50
N GLY A 36 13.46 8.33 10.20
CA GLY A 36 14.87 8.34 10.56
C GLY A 36 15.82 8.78 9.43
N SER A 37 15.31 9.19 8.26
CA SER A 37 16.14 9.67 7.14
C SER A 37 16.63 11.11 7.29
N GLY A 38 16.20 11.81 8.34
CA GLY A 38 16.46 13.25 8.54
C GLY A 38 15.51 14.15 7.75
N LYS A 39 14.49 13.59 7.10
CA LYS A 39 13.41 14.32 6.41
C LYS A 39 12.19 14.46 7.31
N LYS A 40 11.57 15.63 7.31
CA LYS A 40 10.24 15.84 7.91
C LYS A 40 9.18 15.27 6.99
N VAL A 41 8.43 14.27 7.47
CA VAL A 41 7.40 13.57 6.70
C VAL A 41 6.02 13.93 7.27
N LEU A 42 5.13 14.38 6.39
CA LEU A 42 3.72 14.61 6.71
C LEU A 42 2.87 13.56 5.99
N LEU A 43 2.13 12.75 6.73
CA LEU A 43 1.16 11.78 6.21
C LEU A 43 -0.26 12.28 6.47
N LEU A 44 -1.02 12.53 5.41
CA LEU A 44 -2.41 12.97 5.49
C LEU A 44 -3.33 11.80 5.21
N GLU A 45 -4.26 11.50 6.11
CA GLU A 45 -5.31 10.50 5.91
C GLU A 45 -6.67 11.15 6.03
N SER A 46 -7.57 10.86 5.09
CA SER A 46 -8.90 11.45 5.09
C SER A 46 -9.80 10.95 6.20
N GLY A 47 -9.64 9.71 6.64
CA GLY A 47 -10.45 9.13 7.69
C GLY A 47 -9.79 9.22 9.06
N GLY A 48 -10.49 8.66 10.05
CA GLY A 48 -9.97 8.46 11.39
C GLY A 48 -9.13 7.18 11.53
N ARG A 49 -9.02 6.70 12.76
CA ARG A 49 -8.39 5.40 13.06
C ARG A 49 -9.27 4.24 12.65
N ASP A 50 -10.58 4.42 12.77
CA ASP A 50 -11.62 3.44 12.46
C ASP A 50 -12.49 3.95 11.31
N VAL A 51 -13.36 3.08 10.81
CA VAL A 51 -14.29 3.43 9.74
C VAL A 51 -15.39 4.32 10.33
N GLU A 52 -15.60 5.48 9.71
CA GLU A 52 -16.60 6.46 10.14
C GLU A 52 -17.50 6.82 8.96
N GLY A 53 -18.81 6.91 9.18
CA GLY A 53 -19.77 7.11 8.10
C GLY A 53 -19.55 8.40 7.30
N ALA A 54 -19.20 9.49 7.98
CA ALA A 54 -19.01 10.80 7.36
C ALA A 54 -17.82 10.82 6.39
N SER A 55 -16.66 10.32 6.82
CA SER A 55 -15.49 10.22 5.94
C SER A 55 -15.71 9.17 4.86
N GLN A 56 -16.25 7.99 5.20
CA GLN A 56 -16.48 6.89 4.25
C GLN A 56 -17.50 7.24 3.15
N ALA A 57 -18.44 8.16 3.38
CA ALA A 57 -19.34 8.68 2.33
C ALA A 57 -18.57 9.31 1.15
N LEU A 58 -17.35 9.81 1.39
CA LEU A 58 -16.46 10.36 0.37
C LEU A 58 -15.66 9.29 -0.40
N ALA A 59 -15.88 7.99 -0.14
CA ALA A 59 -15.20 6.89 -0.83
C ALA A 59 -15.86 6.51 -2.16
N GLY A 60 -17.06 7.03 -2.43
CA GLY A 60 -17.75 6.82 -3.69
C GLY A 60 -17.10 7.58 -4.85
N ALA A 61 -17.25 7.05 -6.06
CA ALA A 61 -17.09 7.80 -7.30
C ALA A 61 -18.07 7.22 -8.33
N THR A 62 -18.36 7.98 -9.39
CA THR A 62 -19.14 7.47 -10.52
C THR A 62 -18.33 6.39 -11.23
N GLN A 63 -18.95 5.23 -11.45
CA GLN A 63 -18.38 4.16 -12.24
C GLN A 63 -19.40 3.77 -13.32
N ASP A 64 -18.91 3.61 -14.54
CA ASP A 64 -19.72 3.19 -15.70
C ASP A 64 -19.48 1.70 -16.04
N VAL A 65 -19.01 0.96 -15.05
CA VAL A 65 -18.72 -0.47 -15.12
C VAL A 65 -19.58 -1.18 -14.07
N GLY A 66 -20.18 -2.33 -14.43
CA GLY A 66 -21.06 -3.13 -13.58
C GLY A 66 -20.33 -3.85 -12.44
N TYR A 67 -19.49 -3.13 -11.70
CA TYR A 67 -18.70 -3.62 -10.58
C TYR A 67 -19.32 -3.16 -9.24
N ASP A 68 -18.92 -3.79 -8.14
CA ASP A 68 -19.35 -3.40 -6.80
C ASP A 68 -19.07 -1.92 -6.52
N ARG A 69 -19.91 -1.32 -5.65
CA ARG A 69 -19.77 0.10 -5.29
C ARG A 69 -18.36 0.38 -4.76
N LEU A 70 -17.67 1.39 -5.29
CA LEU A 70 -16.31 1.76 -4.81
C LEU A 70 -16.25 1.99 -3.29
N SER A 71 -17.36 2.40 -2.68
CA SER A 71 -17.51 2.57 -1.24
C SER A 71 -17.35 1.29 -0.42
N SER A 72 -17.48 0.09 -1.00
CA SER A 72 -17.23 -1.19 -0.32
C SER A 72 -15.78 -1.68 -0.48
N ASN A 73 -15.05 -1.18 -1.48
CA ASN A 73 -13.70 -1.63 -1.83
C ASN A 73 -12.61 -0.61 -1.47
N ARG A 74 -12.99 0.53 -0.90
CA ARG A 74 -12.10 1.56 -0.37
C ARG A 74 -12.42 1.76 1.09
N LEU A 75 -11.40 2.02 1.91
CA LEU A 75 -11.58 2.42 3.30
C LEU A 75 -10.88 3.76 3.53
N ARG A 76 -11.62 4.74 4.04
CA ARG A 76 -11.08 6.02 4.49
C ARG A 76 -10.86 5.94 5.99
N ARG A 77 -9.67 5.45 6.34
CA ARG A 77 -9.13 5.31 7.71
C ARG A 77 -7.64 4.99 7.62
N LEU A 78 -6.92 5.20 8.71
CA LEU A 78 -5.51 4.79 8.79
C LEU A 78 -5.37 3.27 8.53
N GLY A 79 -4.45 2.89 7.65
CA GLY A 79 -4.30 1.54 7.11
C GLY A 79 -5.05 1.28 5.80
N GLY A 80 -6.07 2.09 5.48
CA GLY A 80 -6.85 1.96 4.25
C GLY A 80 -7.38 0.55 4.02
N THR A 81 -7.24 0.03 2.80
CA THR A 81 -7.73 -1.30 2.40
C THR A 81 -7.05 -2.47 3.12
N THR A 82 -5.97 -2.26 3.86
CA THR A 82 -5.45 -3.34 4.73
C THR A 82 -6.36 -3.62 5.93
N GLY A 83 -7.34 -2.76 6.21
CA GLY A 83 -8.35 -2.98 7.26
C GLY A 83 -9.40 -4.05 6.92
N HIS A 84 -9.53 -4.45 5.65
CA HIS A 84 -10.50 -5.46 5.20
C HIS A 84 -10.01 -6.37 4.06
N TRP A 85 -8.76 -6.26 3.62
CA TRP A 85 -8.17 -7.17 2.65
C TRP A 85 -8.11 -8.61 3.16
N ALA A 86 -8.02 -9.56 2.23
CA ALA A 86 -7.80 -10.98 2.54
C ALA A 86 -6.33 -11.31 2.88
N GLY A 87 -5.41 -10.34 2.73
CA GLY A 87 -3.97 -10.55 3.01
C GLY A 87 -3.22 -11.36 1.95
N GLN A 88 -3.81 -11.58 0.78
CA GLN A 88 -3.17 -12.29 -0.34
C GLN A 88 -2.06 -11.44 -0.96
N SER A 89 -0.90 -12.03 -1.22
CA SER A 89 0.24 -11.34 -1.83
C SER A 89 1.10 -12.29 -2.65
N ILE A 90 1.66 -11.75 -3.74
CA ILE A 90 2.63 -12.39 -4.63
C ILE A 90 3.60 -11.29 -5.11
N PRO A 91 4.90 -11.56 -5.28
CA PRO A 91 5.82 -10.62 -5.89
C PRO A 91 5.44 -10.34 -7.33
N LEU A 92 5.84 -9.16 -7.82
CA LEU A 92 5.85 -8.89 -9.26
C LEU A 92 6.89 -9.77 -9.96
N ASP A 93 6.73 -9.90 -11.27
CA ASP A 93 7.65 -10.57 -12.18
C ASP A 93 8.35 -9.57 -13.10
N PRO A 94 9.51 -9.93 -13.71
CA PRO A 94 10.20 -9.06 -14.67
C PRO A 94 9.33 -8.59 -15.85
N ILE A 95 8.30 -9.35 -16.22
CA ILE A 95 7.38 -9.00 -17.32
C ILE A 95 6.41 -7.87 -16.94
N ASP A 96 6.14 -7.66 -15.65
CA ASP A 96 5.25 -6.60 -15.17
C ASP A 96 5.85 -5.21 -15.41
N LEU A 97 7.19 -5.12 -15.38
CA LEU A 97 7.93 -3.89 -15.55
C LEU A 97 8.40 -3.66 -17.01
N ARG A 98 8.24 -4.65 -17.88
CA ARG A 98 8.76 -4.60 -19.26
C ARG A 98 7.95 -3.64 -20.13
N ALA A 99 8.64 -2.82 -20.92
CA ALA A 99 8.04 -2.02 -21.98
C ALA A 99 7.43 -2.92 -23.08
N ARG A 100 6.31 -2.47 -23.65
CA ARG A 100 5.58 -3.11 -24.74
C ARG A 100 5.37 -2.06 -25.82
N ASP A 101 5.89 -2.32 -27.02
CA ASP A 101 5.79 -1.42 -28.18
C ASP A 101 4.33 -1.12 -28.57
N TRP A 102 3.41 -2.05 -28.31
CA TRP A 102 1.98 -1.87 -28.55
C TRP A 102 1.20 -1.18 -27.41
N VAL A 103 1.84 -0.81 -26.28
CA VAL A 103 1.19 -0.10 -25.18
C VAL A 103 1.94 1.22 -24.90
N PRO A 104 1.40 2.36 -25.36
CA PRO A 104 1.99 3.68 -25.08
C PRO A 104 2.21 3.90 -23.58
N GLY A 105 3.40 4.39 -23.21
CA GLY A 105 3.76 4.65 -21.81
C GLY A 105 3.97 3.40 -20.94
N SER A 106 4.04 2.21 -21.54
CA SER A 106 4.38 1.00 -20.80
C SER A 106 5.87 0.89 -20.51
N GLY A 107 6.18 0.05 -19.52
CA GLY A 107 7.52 -0.08 -18.98
C GLY A 107 7.70 0.82 -17.76
N TRP A 108 8.23 0.25 -16.69
CA TRP A 108 8.53 1.02 -15.49
C TRP A 108 9.86 1.77 -15.66
N PRO A 109 10.02 2.93 -15.00
CA PRO A 109 11.25 3.71 -15.06
C PRO A 109 12.41 3.09 -14.26
N ILE A 110 12.21 1.92 -13.64
CA ILE A 110 13.18 1.20 -12.81
C ILE A 110 13.27 -0.26 -13.23
N ALA A 111 14.42 -0.89 -12.96
CA ALA A 111 14.61 -2.30 -13.29
C ALA A 111 13.98 -3.23 -12.24
N TYR A 112 13.62 -4.46 -12.62
CA TYR A 112 13.06 -5.46 -11.71
C TYR A 112 13.90 -5.69 -10.44
N ARG A 113 15.23 -5.78 -10.60
CA ARG A 113 16.18 -5.91 -9.48
C ARG A 113 16.03 -4.82 -8.40
N GLU A 114 15.51 -3.65 -8.77
CA GLU A 114 15.29 -2.55 -7.83
C GLU A 114 14.02 -2.72 -7.00
N VAL A 115 13.03 -3.45 -7.53
CA VAL A 115 11.83 -3.85 -6.78
C VAL A 115 12.12 -5.09 -5.95
N GLU A 116 12.81 -6.08 -6.55
CA GLU A 116 13.17 -7.35 -5.91
C GLU A 116 13.89 -7.16 -4.56
N ARG A 117 14.76 -6.15 -4.45
CA ARG A 117 15.49 -5.84 -3.21
C ARG A 117 14.57 -5.52 -2.02
N TRP A 118 13.33 -5.11 -2.27
CA TRP A 118 12.36 -4.76 -1.23
C TRP A 118 11.42 -5.91 -0.84
N VAL A 119 11.39 -7.00 -1.61
CA VAL A 119 10.46 -8.13 -1.39
C VAL A 119 10.54 -8.66 0.04
N ARG A 120 11.74 -8.73 0.64
CA ARG A 120 11.87 -9.17 2.03
C ARG A 120 11.19 -8.21 3.02
N ALA A 121 11.43 -6.91 2.86
CA ALA A 121 10.82 -5.90 3.71
C ALA A 121 9.30 -5.90 3.56
N ASP A 122 8.79 -6.12 2.34
CA ASP A 122 7.36 -6.22 2.06
C ASP A 122 6.74 -7.50 2.65
N VAL A 123 7.43 -8.65 2.56
CA VAL A 123 7.02 -9.90 3.23
C VAL A 123 6.87 -9.70 4.74
N ASP A 124 7.84 -9.04 5.35
CA ASP A 124 7.82 -8.74 6.78
C ASP A 124 6.72 -7.74 7.13
N ALA A 125 6.55 -6.70 6.31
CA ALA A 125 5.54 -5.67 6.51
C ALA A 125 4.12 -6.24 6.37
N CYS A 126 3.89 -7.09 5.38
CA CYS A 126 2.62 -7.76 5.12
C CYS A 126 2.36 -8.93 6.09
N GLY A 127 3.37 -9.47 6.77
CA GLY A 127 3.21 -10.57 7.70
C GLY A 127 2.99 -11.93 7.03
N LEU A 128 3.70 -12.18 5.93
CA LEU A 128 3.49 -13.39 5.11
C LEU A 128 4.24 -14.62 5.60
N GLY A 129 5.13 -14.50 6.60
CA GLY A 129 6.00 -15.58 7.09
C GLY A 129 7.40 -15.59 6.45
N ALA A 130 8.12 -16.71 6.55
CA ALA A 130 9.51 -16.82 6.06
C ALA A 130 9.66 -17.62 4.76
N GLU A 131 8.60 -18.32 4.36
CA GLU A 131 8.58 -19.24 3.22
C GLU A 131 8.82 -18.50 1.91
N PRO A 132 9.58 -19.06 0.97
CA PRO A 132 9.81 -18.43 -0.33
C PRO A 132 8.56 -18.54 -1.22
N PHE A 133 8.53 -17.71 -2.26
CA PHE A 133 7.50 -17.77 -3.30
C PHE A 133 7.84 -18.77 -4.42
N THR A 134 8.62 -19.81 -4.14
CA THR A 134 9.05 -20.81 -5.14
C THR A 134 8.27 -22.11 -4.95
N TRP A 135 7.87 -22.76 -6.05
CA TRP A 135 7.07 -23.99 -5.97
C TRP A 135 7.77 -25.10 -5.17
N GLU A 136 9.09 -25.22 -5.27
CA GLU A 136 9.88 -26.27 -4.60
C GLU A 136 9.63 -26.31 -3.10
N ALA A 137 9.51 -25.13 -2.47
CA ALA A 137 9.26 -25.02 -1.04
C ALA A 137 7.84 -25.45 -0.62
N TRP A 138 6.91 -25.54 -1.57
CA TRP A 138 5.49 -25.87 -1.32
C TRP A 138 5.06 -27.20 -1.95
N SER A 139 5.95 -27.84 -2.72
CA SER A 139 5.69 -29.07 -3.46
C SER A 139 5.17 -30.24 -2.60
N GLY A 140 5.50 -30.25 -1.30
CA GLY A 140 5.00 -31.24 -0.33
C GLY A 140 3.66 -30.89 0.32
N ALA A 141 3.18 -29.65 0.20
CA ALA A 141 1.95 -29.16 0.83
C ALA A 141 0.69 -29.41 -0.02
N VAL A 142 0.85 -29.55 -1.34
CA VAL A 142 -0.25 -29.78 -2.28
C VAL A 142 0.17 -30.84 -3.28
N ARG A 143 -0.61 -31.92 -3.39
CA ARG A 143 -0.47 -32.87 -4.50
C ARG A 143 -1.10 -32.25 -5.73
N LEU A 144 -0.30 -31.62 -6.58
CA LEU A 144 -0.74 -31.32 -7.94
C LEU A 144 -0.99 -32.65 -8.68
N PRO A 145 -1.92 -32.69 -9.64
CA PRO A 145 -1.95 -33.78 -10.60
C PRO A 145 -0.53 -33.96 -11.16
N ASP A 146 -0.08 -35.21 -11.31
CA ASP A 146 1.20 -35.49 -11.97
C ASP A 146 1.25 -34.66 -13.26
N ALA A 147 2.25 -33.77 -13.32
CA ALA A 147 2.32 -32.55 -14.13
C ALA A 147 1.44 -32.51 -15.41
N LEU A 148 0.85 -31.34 -15.72
CA LEU A 148 0.51 -31.05 -17.11
C LEU A 148 1.80 -31.22 -17.93
N PRO A 149 1.89 -32.23 -18.81
CA PRO A 149 3.18 -32.85 -19.11
C PRO A 149 4.11 -32.01 -19.99
N PHE A 150 3.67 -30.86 -20.51
CA PHE A 150 4.43 -30.13 -21.53
C PHE A 150 4.15 -28.62 -21.54
N SER A 151 4.77 -27.86 -20.66
CA SER A 151 5.56 -26.74 -21.18
C SER A 151 6.45 -26.12 -20.11
N ASP A 152 7.66 -25.77 -20.52
CA ASP A 152 8.47 -24.67 -20.01
C ASP A 152 7.74 -23.30 -20.02
N ARG A 153 6.50 -23.24 -20.50
CA ARG A 153 5.64 -22.06 -20.59
C ARG A 153 4.64 -21.93 -19.44
N ILE A 154 4.47 -22.97 -18.60
CA ILE A 154 3.58 -22.92 -17.43
C ILE A 154 4.47 -22.91 -16.19
N VAL A 155 4.41 -21.80 -15.44
CA VAL A 155 5.09 -21.64 -14.17
C VAL A 155 4.05 -21.73 -13.06
N VAL A 156 4.32 -22.54 -12.04
CA VAL A 156 3.52 -22.59 -10.82
C VAL A 156 4.20 -21.71 -9.78
N GLN A 157 3.50 -20.67 -9.32
CA GLN A 157 4.00 -19.79 -8.27
C GLN A 157 3.02 -19.77 -7.09
N PRO A 158 3.49 -20.07 -5.87
CA PRO A 158 2.66 -19.93 -4.69
C PRO A 158 2.31 -18.46 -4.46
N LEU A 159 1.04 -18.20 -4.20
CA LEU A 159 0.56 -16.98 -3.55
C LEU A 159 0.55 -17.22 -2.04
N ARG A 160 0.83 -16.19 -1.24
CA ARG A 160 0.88 -16.29 0.23
C ARG A 160 -0.19 -15.42 0.86
N PHE A 161 -0.61 -15.78 2.07
CA PHE A 161 -1.60 -15.03 2.85
C PHE A 161 -1.01 -14.55 4.17
N SER A 162 -1.24 -13.28 4.48
CA SER A 162 -1.14 -12.79 5.86
C SER A 162 -2.29 -13.40 6.64
N THR A 163 -1.99 -14.25 7.63
CA THR A 163 -3.01 -14.92 8.44
C THR A 163 -2.72 -14.70 9.94
N PRO A 164 -3.56 -13.92 10.66
CA PRO A 164 -4.68 -13.12 10.14
C PRO A 164 -4.21 -12.00 9.19
N PRO A 165 -5.09 -11.45 8.32
CA PRO A 165 -4.74 -10.32 7.47
C PRO A 165 -4.27 -9.14 8.32
N ARG A 166 -3.11 -8.58 7.96
CA ARG A 166 -2.50 -7.51 8.75
C ARG A 166 -3.08 -6.16 8.38
N ASP A 167 -3.76 -5.54 9.32
CA ASP A 167 -4.18 -4.14 9.23
C ASP A 167 -2.97 -3.23 9.52
N PHE A 168 -2.51 -2.48 8.52
CA PHE A 168 -1.32 -1.63 8.63
C PHE A 168 -1.53 -0.47 9.60
N GLY A 169 -2.76 0.06 9.69
CA GLY A 169 -3.06 1.16 10.60
C GLY A 169 -2.97 0.72 12.06
N LYS A 170 -3.50 -0.47 12.37
CA LYS A 170 -3.37 -1.08 13.71
C LYS A 170 -1.95 -1.52 14.02
N HIS A 171 -1.29 -2.15 13.05
CA HIS A 171 0.03 -2.75 13.24
C HIS A 171 1.15 -1.70 13.33
N PHE A 172 1.17 -0.71 12.45
CA PHE A 172 2.24 0.32 12.40
C PHE A 172 1.87 1.63 13.10
N GLY A 173 0.63 1.80 13.58
CA GLY A 173 0.19 3.06 14.19
C GLY A 173 1.01 3.49 15.41
N ALA A 174 1.47 2.54 16.24
CA ALA A 174 2.35 2.84 17.37
C ALA A 174 3.75 3.28 16.91
N GLU A 175 4.30 2.60 15.90
CA GLU A 175 5.59 2.95 15.28
C GLU A 175 5.54 4.37 14.72
N LEU A 176 4.54 4.69 13.88
CA LEU A 176 4.34 6.02 13.30
C LEU A 176 4.16 7.11 14.36
N ARG A 177 3.45 6.79 15.46
CA ARG A 177 3.27 7.74 16.56
C ARG A 177 4.61 8.08 17.23
N ALA A 178 5.46 7.08 17.43
CA ALA A 178 6.73 7.21 18.15
C ALA A 178 7.83 7.94 17.36
N LYS A 179 7.70 8.07 16.03
CA LYS A 179 8.64 8.83 15.20
C LYS A 179 8.40 10.33 15.34
N GLU A 180 9.47 11.07 15.67
CA GLU A 180 9.44 12.53 15.83
C GLU A 180 9.43 13.24 14.47
N ASP A 181 10.03 12.63 13.45
CA ASP A 181 10.14 13.15 12.09
C ASP A 181 8.96 12.75 11.18
N VAL A 182 8.00 11.99 11.71
CA VAL A 182 6.75 11.63 11.03
C VAL A 182 5.55 12.23 11.76
N GLN A 183 4.83 13.11 11.08
CA GLN A 183 3.55 13.65 11.52
C GLN A 183 2.42 13.02 10.71
N VAL A 184 1.46 12.39 11.39
CA VAL A 184 0.23 11.88 10.76
C VAL A 184 -0.92 12.79 11.16
N VAL A 185 -1.68 13.26 10.17
CA VAL A 185 -2.92 14.04 10.38
C VAL A 185 -4.09 13.24 9.83
N LEU A 186 -4.99 12.85 10.73
CA LEU A 186 -6.25 12.17 10.40
C LEU A 186 -7.31 13.20 10.01
N HIS A 187 -8.40 12.73 9.39
CA HIS A 187 -9.50 13.58 8.93
C HIS A 187 -9.06 14.72 8.00
N ALA A 188 -7.96 14.51 7.27
CA ALA A 188 -7.34 15.46 6.36
C ALA A 188 -7.65 15.06 4.91
N SER A 189 -8.83 15.44 4.42
CA SER A 189 -9.17 15.28 3.01
C SER A 189 -8.43 16.30 2.15
N VAL A 190 -7.47 15.84 1.35
CA VAL A 190 -6.82 16.69 0.36
C VAL A 190 -7.78 16.93 -0.81
N THR A 191 -8.00 18.21 -1.13
CA THR A 191 -8.95 18.62 -2.17
C THR A 191 -8.28 19.17 -3.41
N HIS A 192 -7.06 19.70 -3.28
CA HIS A 192 -6.31 20.32 -4.37
C HIS A 192 -4.81 20.07 -4.19
N LEU A 193 -4.09 20.05 -5.30
CA LEU A 193 -2.64 20.10 -5.35
C LEU A 193 -2.25 21.36 -6.10
N GLU A 194 -1.52 22.26 -5.45
CA GLU A 194 -0.98 23.47 -6.06
C GLU A 194 0.53 23.28 -6.20
N THR A 195 1.03 23.37 -7.43
CA THR A 195 2.45 23.24 -7.72
C THR A 195 3.14 24.61 -7.69
N GLY A 196 4.45 24.60 -7.46
CA GLY A 196 5.25 25.80 -7.61
C GLY A 196 5.35 26.22 -9.07
N LYS A 197 6.10 27.31 -9.33
CA LYS A 197 6.39 27.76 -10.69
C LYS A 197 7.16 26.74 -11.54
N GLU A 198 7.85 25.79 -10.89
CA GLU A 198 8.71 24.79 -11.54
C GLU A 198 8.03 23.43 -11.68
N GLY A 199 6.75 23.31 -11.29
CA GLY A 199 6.05 22.03 -11.14
C GLY A 199 6.19 21.49 -9.72
#